data_AF-A0A0D6KX70-F1
#
_entry.id   AF-A0A0D6KX70-F1
#
_cell.length_a   1.000
_cell.length_b   1.000
_cell.length_c   1.000
_cell.angle_alpha   90.00
_cell.angle_beta   90.00
_cell.angle_gamma   90.00
#
_symmetry.space_group_name_H-M   'P 1'
#
loop_
_entity.id
_entity.type
_entity.pdbx_description
1 polymer ?
#
loop_
_entity_poly.entity_id
_entity_poly.type
_entity_poly.pdbx_seq_one_letter_code
_entity_poly.pdbx_strand_id
1 'polypeptide(L)'
;MSDIALHKYLPLLPDAALQEFTEWCVLEQSKAAGCDFKPDTTKLNNLAPADYIPKLVDQFMKVKPDPIKAGLVAAIAGKEADAHALSGMAIIADFVSIYVKYLIPKDGTKPEEADALLIKAGQEQCEKLVEIAKKYGVAF
;
A
#
# COMPACT_ATOMS: atom_id res chain seq x y z
N MET A 1 -4.38 20.10 8.21
CA MET A 1 -3.76 19.08 7.34
C MET A 1 -4.56 17.82 7.57
N SER A 2 -5.39 17.45 6.61
CA SER A 2 -6.39 16.40 6.80
C SER A 2 -5.68 15.06 6.77
N ASP A 3 -5.75 14.33 7.87
CA ASP A 3 -5.46 12.90 7.91
C ASP A 3 -6.49 12.22 6.99
N ILE A 4 -6.16 12.10 5.71
CA ILE A 4 -7.05 11.46 4.73
C ILE A 4 -6.95 9.98 5.03
N ALA A 5 -7.91 9.54 5.85
CA ALA A 5 -8.18 8.15 6.16
C ALA A 5 -8.51 7.39 4.86
N LEU A 6 -7.47 6.89 4.17
CA LEU A 6 -7.58 6.21 2.88
C LEU A 6 -8.62 5.09 2.92
N HIS A 7 -8.72 4.37 4.04
CA HIS A 7 -9.70 3.31 4.29
C HIS A 7 -11.16 3.74 4.03
N LYS A 8 -11.50 5.03 4.15
CA LYS A 8 -12.86 5.53 3.87
C LYS A 8 -13.16 5.63 2.37
N TYR A 9 -12.12 5.77 1.55
CA TYR A 9 -12.22 6.04 0.12
C TYR A 9 -11.95 4.80 -0.73
N LEU A 10 -11.12 3.87 -0.24
CA LEU A 10 -10.82 2.62 -0.93
C LEU A 10 -12.09 1.82 -1.34
N PRO A 11 -13.13 1.68 -0.50
CA PRO A 11 -14.34 0.94 -0.89
C PRO A 11 -15.15 1.60 -2.02
N LEU A 12 -14.92 2.87 -2.31
CA LEU A 12 -15.64 3.61 -3.37
C LEU A 12 -15.01 3.39 -4.75
N LEU A 13 -13.81 2.82 -4.80
CA LEU A 13 -13.07 2.63 -6.03
C LEU A 13 -13.44 1.31 -6.70
N PRO A 14 -13.51 1.28 -8.04
CA PRO A 14 -13.65 0.03 -8.76
C PRO A 14 -12.39 -0.83 -8.60
N ASP A 15 -12.57 -2.12 -8.77
CA ASP A 15 -11.53 -3.15 -8.68
C ASP A 15 -10.24 -2.81 -9.47
N ALA A 16 -10.39 -2.26 -10.68
CA ALA A 16 -9.26 -1.86 -11.51
C ALA A 16 -8.46 -0.67 -10.92
N ALA A 17 -9.15 0.28 -10.28
CA ALA A 17 -8.51 1.40 -9.60
C ALA A 17 -7.77 0.94 -8.33
N LEU A 18 -8.36 0.01 -7.58
CA LEU A 18 -7.73 -0.62 -6.41
C LEU A 18 -6.47 -1.41 -6.81
N GLN A 19 -6.51 -2.09 -7.95
CA GLN A 19 -5.33 -2.75 -8.51
C GLN A 19 -4.22 -1.75 -8.83
N GLU A 20 -4.52 -0.71 -9.61
CA GLU A 20 -3.52 0.29 -10.02
C GLU A 20 -2.89 1.00 -8.81
N PHE A 21 -3.70 1.30 -7.79
CA PHE A 21 -3.22 1.90 -6.55
C PHE A 21 -2.30 0.95 -5.79
N THR A 22 -2.71 -0.31 -5.63
CA THR A 22 -1.91 -1.33 -4.93
C THR A 22 -0.59 -1.60 -5.64
N GLU A 23 -0.61 -1.68 -6.97
CA GLU A 23 0.59 -1.79 -7.81
C GLU A 23 1.54 -0.62 -7.59
N TRP A 24 1.03 0.60 -7.60
CA TRP A 24 1.85 1.78 -7.37
C TRP A 24 2.49 1.77 -5.96
N CYS A 25 1.75 1.38 -4.93
CA CYS A 25 2.31 1.25 -3.57
C CYS A 25 3.49 0.28 -3.53
N VAL A 26 3.35 -0.91 -4.13
CA VAL A 26 4.41 -1.93 -4.05
C VAL A 26 5.57 -1.70 -5.03
N LEU A 27 5.34 -1.06 -6.18
CA LEU A 27 6.37 -0.84 -7.21
C LEU A 27 7.08 0.50 -7.05
N GLU A 28 6.35 1.56 -6.72
CA GLU A 28 6.91 2.91 -6.69
C GLU A 28 7.17 3.39 -5.27
N GLN A 29 6.17 3.33 -4.39
CA GLN A 29 6.33 3.88 -3.05
C GLN A 29 7.30 3.05 -2.19
N SER A 30 7.31 1.73 -2.35
CA SER A 30 8.23 0.84 -1.62
C SER A 30 9.71 1.14 -1.87
N LYS A 31 10.06 1.81 -2.99
CA LYS A 31 11.43 2.28 -3.27
C LYS A 31 11.92 3.27 -2.22
N ALA A 32 11.02 4.09 -1.65
CA ALA A 32 11.36 5.00 -0.55
C ALA A 32 11.78 4.24 0.72
N ALA A 33 11.31 3.00 0.88
CA ALA A 33 11.74 2.07 1.92
C ALA A 33 12.98 1.24 1.53
N GLY A 34 13.61 1.53 0.38
CA GLY A 34 14.75 0.77 -0.14
C GLY A 34 14.38 -0.62 -0.68
N CYS A 35 13.10 -0.86 -0.97
CA CYS A 35 12.65 -2.10 -1.62
C CYS A 35 12.72 -1.93 -3.15
N ASP A 36 13.70 -2.55 -3.82
CA ASP A 36 13.71 -2.66 -5.29
C ASP A 36 12.97 -3.94 -5.71
N PHE A 37 11.64 -3.93 -5.53
CA PHE A 37 10.78 -5.06 -5.86
C PHE A 37 10.57 -5.17 -7.37
N LYS A 38 10.87 -6.35 -7.92
CA LYS A 38 10.62 -6.69 -9.33
C LYS A 38 9.69 -7.89 -9.38
N PRO A 39 8.40 -7.70 -9.70
CA PRO A 39 7.46 -8.82 -9.76
C PRO A 39 7.79 -9.76 -10.93
N ASP A 40 7.55 -11.04 -10.72
CA ASP A 40 7.54 -12.05 -11.76
C ASP A 40 6.28 -11.91 -12.60
N THR A 41 6.38 -11.14 -13.68
CA THR A 41 5.26 -10.84 -14.60
C THR A 41 4.68 -12.09 -15.25
N THR A 42 5.47 -13.16 -15.39
CA THR A 42 4.98 -14.43 -15.96
C THR A 42 3.89 -15.07 -15.10
N LYS A 43 3.89 -14.79 -13.78
CA LYS A 43 2.90 -15.28 -12.82
C LYS A 43 1.72 -14.33 -12.63
N LEU A 44 1.78 -13.14 -13.22
CA LEU A 44 0.78 -12.08 -13.09
C LEU A 44 -0.01 -11.85 -14.38
N ASN A 45 0.57 -12.16 -15.54
CA ASN A 45 -0.07 -11.96 -16.83
C ASN A 45 -1.42 -12.70 -16.94
N ASN A 46 -2.40 -12.04 -17.55
CA ASN A 46 -3.75 -12.54 -17.81
C ASN A 46 -4.59 -12.89 -16.56
N LEU A 47 -4.18 -12.46 -15.37
CA LEU A 47 -5.00 -12.62 -14.17
C LEU A 47 -6.06 -11.52 -14.09
N ALA A 48 -7.25 -11.89 -13.60
CA ALA A 48 -8.23 -10.91 -13.18
C ALA A 48 -7.71 -10.14 -11.95
N PRO A 49 -8.16 -8.90 -11.71
CA PRO A 49 -7.72 -8.10 -10.57
C PRO A 49 -7.77 -8.83 -9.22
N ALA A 50 -8.84 -9.60 -8.98
CA ALA A 50 -9.05 -10.38 -7.77
C ALA A 50 -7.99 -11.47 -7.53
N ASP A 51 -7.37 -12.01 -8.58
CA ASP A 51 -6.27 -12.98 -8.49
C ASP A 51 -4.89 -12.32 -8.62
N TYR A 52 -4.83 -11.20 -9.34
CA TYR A 52 -3.62 -10.45 -9.60
C TYR A 52 -3.07 -9.82 -8.31
N ILE A 53 -3.91 -9.08 -7.58
CA ILE A 53 -3.47 -8.34 -6.39
C ILE A 53 -2.91 -9.30 -5.32
N PRO A 54 -3.62 -10.38 -4.91
CA PRO A 54 -3.08 -11.30 -3.90
C PRO A 54 -1.73 -11.90 -4.31
N LYS A 55 -1.54 -12.24 -5.60
CA LYS A 55 -0.26 -12.78 -6.08
C LYS A 55 0.85 -11.73 -6.11
N LEU A 56 0.56 -10.50 -6.50
CA LEU A 56 1.52 -9.40 -6.46
C LEU A 56 1.98 -9.16 -5.02
N VAL A 57 1.03 -9.11 -4.08
CA VAL A 57 1.30 -8.91 -2.65
C VAL A 57 2.09 -10.09 -2.08
N ASP A 58 1.73 -11.34 -2.39
CA ASP A 58 2.50 -12.52 -1.96
C ASP A 58 3.97 -12.46 -2.43
N GLN A 59 4.20 -12.04 -3.69
CA GLN A 59 5.55 -11.84 -4.21
C GLN A 59 6.27 -10.70 -3.48
N PHE A 60 5.60 -9.59 -3.23
CA PHE A 60 6.18 -8.44 -2.53
C PHE A 60 6.55 -8.76 -1.08
N MET A 61 5.68 -9.48 -0.36
CA MET A 61 5.91 -9.88 1.04
C MET A 61 7.10 -10.84 1.22
N LYS A 62 7.55 -11.49 0.13
CA LYS A 62 8.77 -12.31 0.11
C LYS A 62 10.04 -11.47 0.00
N VAL A 63 9.94 -10.24 -0.51
CA VAL A 63 11.04 -9.28 -0.54
C VAL A 63 11.09 -8.56 0.80
N LYS A 64 11.98 -9.04 1.67
CA LYS A 64 12.16 -8.50 3.02
C LYS A 64 13.53 -7.83 3.10
N PRO A 65 13.63 -6.49 2.98
CA PRO A 65 14.91 -5.79 3.16
C PRO A 65 15.47 -6.02 4.57
N ASP A 66 14.59 -6.10 5.57
CA ASP A 66 14.88 -6.59 6.92
C ASP A 66 13.74 -7.54 7.35
N PRO A 67 14.00 -8.85 7.56
CA PRO A 67 12.97 -9.83 7.89
C PRO A 67 12.25 -9.58 9.22
N ILE A 68 12.95 -9.03 10.23
CA ILE A 68 12.40 -8.77 11.57
C ILE A 68 11.49 -7.55 11.50
N LYS A 69 12.00 -6.45 10.95
CA LYS A 69 11.22 -5.22 10.77
C LYS A 69 10.01 -5.47 9.87
N ALA A 70 10.18 -6.15 8.72
CA ALA A 70 9.09 -6.47 7.81
C ALA A 70 8.01 -7.32 8.51
N GLY A 71 8.41 -8.28 9.35
CA GLY A 71 7.47 -9.08 10.14
C GLY A 71 6.66 -8.24 11.14
N LEU A 72 7.32 -7.34 11.86
CA LEU A 72 6.65 -6.45 12.81
C LEU A 72 5.70 -5.48 12.10
N VAL A 73 6.15 -4.85 11.02
CA VAL A 73 5.36 -3.91 10.23
C VAL A 73 4.15 -4.61 9.62
N ALA A 74 4.29 -5.85 9.14
CA ALA A 74 3.17 -6.65 8.65
C ALA A 74 2.12 -6.91 9.74
N ALA A 75 2.54 -7.22 10.97
CA ALA A 75 1.61 -7.44 12.08
C ALA A 75 0.87 -6.16 12.48
N ILE A 76 1.56 -5.01 12.50
CA ILE A 76 0.96 -3.70 12.78
C ILE A 76 -0.03 -3.33 11.68
N ALA A 77 0.37 -3.42 10.41
CA ALA A 77 -0.47 -3.10 9.27
C ALA A 77 -1.71 -4.00 9.19
N GLY A 78 -1.56 -5.31 9.47
CA GLY A 78 -2.68 -6.24 9.52
C GLY A 78 -3.69 -5.86 10.61
N LYS A 79 -3.21 -5.56 11.82
CA LYS A 79 -4.07 -5.13 12.92
C LYS A 79 -4.82 -3.82 12.61
N GLU A 80 -4.16 -2.87 11.97
CA GLU A 80 -4.77 -1.58 11.60
C GLU A 80 -5.80 -1.76 10.48
N ALA A 81 -5.46 -2.52 9.42
CA ALA A 81 -6.39 -2.82 8.32
C ALA A 81 -7.62 -3.61 8.80
N ASP A 82 -7.44 -4.58 9.70
CA ASP A 82 -8.55 -5.33 10.31
C ASP A 82 -9.49 -4.41 11.09
N ALA A 83 -8.95 -3.37 11.76
CA ALA A 83 -9.76 -2.40 12.51
C ALA A 83 -10.63 -1.51 11.59
N HIS A 84 -10.23 -1.32 10.34
CA HIS A 84 -11.02 -0.60 9.34
C HIS A 84 -12.21 -1.41 8.79
N ALA A 85 -12.24 -2.73 9.05
CA ALA A 85 -13.34 -3.63 8.69
C ALA A 85 -13.76 -3.56 7.21
N LEU A 86 -12.78 -3.39 6.31
CA LEU A 86 -13.01 -3.37 4.86
C LEU A 86 -13.21 -4.78 4.30
N SER A 87 -13.77 -4.87 3.10
CA SER A 87 -14.03 -6.14 2.42
C SER A 87 -13.57 -6.12 0.96
N GLY A 88 -13.46 -7.30 0.35
CA GLY A 88 -13.07 -7.43 -1.06
C GLY A 88 -11.63 -6.97 -1.30
N MET A 89 -11.36 -6.26 -2.39
CA MET A 89 -10.01 -5.79 -2.68
C MET A 89 -9.60 -4.55 -1.87
N ALA A 90 -10.56 -3.82 -1.30
CA ALA A 90 -10.29 -2.64 -0.49
C ALA A 90 -9.46 -2.97 0.77
N ILE A 91 -9.70 -4.13 1.41
CA ILE A 91 -8.90 -4.57 2.57
C ILE A 91 -7.44 -4.83 2.19
N ILE A 92 -7.19 -5.39 0.99
CA ILE A 92 -5.84 -5.71 0.54
C ILE A 92 -5.10 -4.42 0.20
N ALA A 93 -5.75 -3.51 -0.52
CA ALA A 93 -5.19 -2.20 -0.84
C ALA A 93 -4.87 -1.40 0.43
N ASP A 94 -5.75 -1.44 1.43
CA ASP A 94 -5.56 -0.77 2.72
C ASP A 94 -4.36 -1.35 3.47
N PHE A 95 -4.34 -2.68 3.67
CA PHE A 95 -3.20 -3.38 4.27
C PHE A 95 -1.88 -3.02 3.59
N VAL A 96 -1.81 -3.09 2.26
CA VAL A 96 -0.58 -2.78 1.50
C VAL A 96 -0.16 -1.34 1.68
N SER A 97 -1.11 -0.40 1.64
CA SER A 97 -0.82 1.02 1.82
C SER A 97 -0.21 1.30 3.20
N ILE A 98 -0.79 0.70 4.25
CA ILE A 98 -0.30 0.84 5.63
C ILE A 98 1.07 0.17 5.78
N TYR A 99 1.21 -1.04 5.24
CA TYR A 99 2.46 -1.81 5.28
C TYR A 99 3.62 -1.04 4.62
N VAL A 100 3.44 -0.57 3.39
CA VAL A 100 4.47 0.18 2.67
C VAL A 100 4.79 1.50 3.38
N LYS A 101 3.78 2.22 3.88
CA LYS A 101 3.97 3.47 4.64
C LYS A 101 4.89 3.24 5.85
N TYR A 102 4.67 2.18 6.61
CA TYR A 102 5.47 1.85 7.79
C TYR A 102 6.84 1.24 7.49
N LEU A 103 7.09 0.76 6.27
CA LEU A 103 8.42 0.31 5.88
C LEU A 103 9.41 1.46 5.63
N ILE A 104 8.91 2.68 5.33
CA ILE A 104 9.74 3.82 4.90
C ILE A 104 10.74 4.32 5.96
N PRO A 105 10.34 4.57 7.23
CA PRO A 105 11.29 5.04 8.25
C PRO A 105 12.40 4.02 8.49
N LYS A 106 13.67 4.44 8.59
CA LYS A 106 14.81 3.55 8.86
C LYS A 106 15.01 3.33 10.36
N ASP A 107 15.69 2.25 10.73
CA ASP A 107 16.10 2.05 12.12
C ASP A 107 17.03 3.19 12.56
N GLY A 108 16.76 3.75 13.74
CA GLY A 108 17.55 4.85 14.31
C GLY A 108 17.18 6.27 13.83
N THR A 109 16.09 6.44 13.09
CA THR A 109 15.55 7.79 12.80
C THR A 109 14.97 8.41 14.08
N LYS A 110 15.14 9.72 14.29
CA LYS A 110 14.49 10.40 15.43
C LYS A 110 12.96 10.32 15.27
N PRO A 111 12.18 10.21 16.37
CA PRO A 111 10.73 10.11 16.29
C PRO A 111 10.07 11.19 15.41
N GLU A 112 10.50 12.44 15.55
CA GLU A 112 10.01 13.59 14.78
C GLU A 112 10.27 13.46 13.27
N GLU A 113 11.43 12.91 12.90
CA GLU A 113 11.81 12.69 11.50
C GLU A 113 11.05 11.48 10.92
N ALA A 114 10.79 10.45 11.72
CA ALA A 114 9.97 9.30 11.34
C ALA A 114 8.51 9.71 11.10
N ASP A 115 7.94 10.54 11.98
CA ASP A 115 6.57 11.06 11.83
C ASP A 115 6.44 11.91 10.56
N ALA A 116 7.42 12.76 10.27
CA ALA A 116 7.43 13.55 9.03
C ALA A 116 7.47 12.67 7.78
N LEU A 117 8.24 11.58 7.78
CA LEU A 117 8.28 10.61 6.68
C LEU A 117 6.94 9.88 6.51
N LEU A 118 6.30 9.48 7.61
CA LEU A 118 4.99 8.83 7.59
C LEU A 118 3.90 9.76 7.05
N ILE A 119 3.89 11.03 7.50
CA ILE A 119 2.95 12.05 7.01
C ILE A 119 3.14 12.26 5.51
N LYS A 120 4.39 12.43 5.06
CA LYS A 120 4.69 12.61 3.64
C LYS A 120 4.27 11.41 2.81
N ALA A 121 4.56 10.20 3.27
CA ALA A 121 4.15 8.97 2.59
C ALA A 121 2.63 8.82 2.50
N GLY A 122 1.90 9.17 3.56
CA GLY A 122 0.44 9.19 3.56
C GLY A 122 -0.13 10.24 2.60
N GLN A 123 0.50 11.41 2.51
CA GLN A 123 0.11 12.44 1.56
C GLN A 123 0.32 12.00 0.11
N GLU A 124 1.47 11.40 -0.21
CA GLU A 124 1.74 10.84 -1.54
C GLU A 124 0.73 9.75 -1.93
N GLN A 125 0.36 8.87 -1.00
CA GLN A 125 -0.69 7.86 -1.22
C GLN A 125 -2.03 8.52 -1.52
N CYS A 126 -2.40 9.55 -0.77
CA CYS A 126 -3.65 10.27 -1.01
C CYS A 126 -3.66 10.95 -2.39
N GLU A 127 -2.58 11.66 -2.73
CA GLU A 127 -2.46 12.33 -4.03
C GLU A 127 -2.58 11.32 -5.17
N LYS A 128 -1.93 10.15 -5.03
CA LYS A 128 -2.04 9.07 -6.00
C LYS A 128 -3.44 8.47 -6.07
N LEU A 129 -4.09 8.25 -4.93
CA LEU A 129 -5.46 7.72 -4.88
C LEU A 129 -6.42 8.66 -5.61
N VAL A 130 -6.30 9.98 -5.41
CA VAL A 130 -7.11 11.01 -6.07
C VAL A 130 -6.85 11.03 -7.59
N GLU A 131 -5.60 10.93 -8.01
CA GLU A 131 -5.23 10.84 -9.43
C GLU A 131 -5.90 9.63 -10.10
N ILE A 132 -5.79 8.46 -9.48
CA ILE A 132 -6.39 7.22 -9.97
C ILE A 132 -7.92 7.32 -9.95
N ALA A 133 -8.53 7.79 -8.86
CA ALA A 133 -9.98 7.96 -8.77
C ALA A 133 -10.54 8.79 -9.93
N LYS A 134 -9.90 9.92 -10.25
CA LYS A 134 -10.27 10.77 -11.39
C LYS A 134 -10.20 10.03 -12.73
N LYS A 135 -9.16 9.21 -12.95
CA LYS A 135 -9.00 8.40 -14.17
C LYS A 135 -10.17 7.42 -14.37
N TYR A 136 -10.72 6.92 -13.26
CA TYR A 136 -11.86 5.99 -13.26
C TYR A 136 -13.23 6.68 -13.06
N GLY A 137 -13.28 8.01 -13.09
CA GLY A 137 -14.54 8.77 -12.98
C GLY A 137 -15.14 8.82 -11.57
N VAL A 138 -14.35 8.51 -10.54
CA VAL A 138 -14.76 8.59 -9.12
C VAL A 138 -14.33 9.95 -8.54
N ALA A 139 -15.26 10.62 -7.85
CA ALA A 139 -15.01 11.85 -7.10
C ALA A 139 -15.18 11.59 -5.59
N PHE A 140 -14.28 12.17 -4.79
CA PHE A 140 -14.24 12.05 -3.33
C PHE A 140 -14.75 13.31 -2.64
#